data_AF-A0A8S8YWB7-F1
#
_entry.id   AF-A0A8S8YWB7-F1
#
_cell.length_a   1.000
_cell.length_b   1.000
_cell.length_c   1.000
_cell.angle_alpha   90.00
_cell.angle_beta   90.00
_cell.angle_gamma   90.00
#
_symmetry.space_group_name_H-M   'P 1'
#
loop_
_entity.id
_entity.type
_entity.pdbx_description
1 polymer ?
#
loop_
_entity_poly.entity_id
_entity_poly.type
_entity_poly.pdbx_seq_one_letter_code
_entity_poly.pdbx_strand_id
1 'polypeptide(L)'
;MTNLVFMGMGEPMANYDEMIRAVKILTHPRGFGLGQRHITISTIGIVSGIEKLADENLQIGLAISLHAPTNDLRKKLVPTATPNSVEEIIESGHNYFKKTR
;
A
#
# COMPACT_ATOMS: atom_id res chain seq x y z
N MET A 1 20.40 -7.04 -3.65
CA MET A 1 18.91 -6.98 -3.65
C MET A 1 18.52 -5.79 -4.52
N THR A 2 17.57 -5.96 -5.44
CA THR A 2 17.18 -4.91 -6.41
C THR A 2 15.77 -4.38 -6.18
N ASN A 3 14.88 -5.13 -5.53
CA ASN A 3 13.51 -4.72 -5.21
C ASN A 3 13.09 -5.27 -3.84
N LEU A 4 12.19 -4.57 -3.17
CA LEU A 4 11.61 -4.93 -1.88
C LEU A 4 10.09 -4.79 -1.94
N VAL A 5 9.36 -5.84 -1.52
CA VAL A 5 7.90 -5.86 -1.59
C VAL A 5 7.35 -6.24 -0.22
N PHE A 6 6.47 -5.40 0.34
CA PHE A 6 5.75 -5.70 1.58
C PHE A 6 4.55 -6.61 1.28
N MET A 7 4.83 -7.91 1.11
CA MET A 7 3.85 -8.98 0.89
C MET A 7 4.04 -10.17 1.86
N GLY A 8 4.70 -9.91 2.99
CA GLY A 8 4.94 -10.91 4.04
C GLY A 8 3.71 -11.15 4.92
N MET A 9 3.94 -11.41 6.21
CA MET A 9 2.86 -11.58 7.18
C MET A 9 2.26 -10.23 7.59
N GLY A 10 0.93 -10.15 7.61
CA GLY A 10 0.18 -9.01 8.12
C GLY A 10 -0.15 -7.94 7.06
N GLU A 11 -0.97 -6.97 7.47
CA GLU A 11 -1.37 -5.83 6.65
C GLU A 11 -0.45 -4.63 6.94
N PRO A 12 0.35 -4.16 5.97
CA PRO A 12 1.29 -3.05 6.18
C PRO A 12 0.64 -1.77 6.70
N MET A 13 -0.58 -1.46 6.24
CA MET A 13 -1.30 -0.26 6.69
C MET A 13 -1.80 -0.36 8.13
N ALA A 14 -1.91 -1.57 8.70
CA ALA A 14 -2.23 -1.76 10.12
C ALA A 14 -1.02 -1.44 11.03
N ASN A 15 0.20 -1.44 10.49
CA ASN A 15 1.42 -1.04 11.18
C ASN A 15 2.11 0.13 10.46
N TYR A 16 1.31 1.17 10.18
CA TYR A 16 1.68 2.24 9.26
C TYR A 16 2.97 2.95 9.65
N ASP A 17 3.09 3.38 10.90
CA ASP A 17 4.20 4.26 11.33
C ASP A 17 5.55 3.53 11.26
N GLU A 18 5.60 2.25 11.64
CA GLU A 18 6.81 1.43 11.53
C GLU A 18 7.11 1.02 10.09
N MET A 19 6.08 0.80 9.27
CA MET A 19 6.24 0.58 7.82
C MET A 19 6.88 1.80 7.13
N ILE A 20 6.38 3.01 7.40
CA ILE A 20 6.98 4.25 6.87
C ILE A 20 8.39 4.47 7.40
N ARG A 21 8.64 4.21 8.69
CA ARG A 21 9.98 4.29 9.28
C ARG A 21 10.94 3.37 8.55
N ALA A 22 10.54 2.12 8.28
CA ALA A 22 11.35 1.16 7.54
C ALA A 22 11.65 1.66 6.12
N VAL A 23 10.64 2.15 5.39
CA VAL A 23 10.83 2.72 4.04
C VAL A 23 11.84 3.87 4.06
N LYS A 24 11.74 4.79 5.03
CA LYS A 24 12.66 5.92 5.18
C LYS A 24 14.10 5.44 5.46
N ILE A 25 14.28 4.43 6.31
CA ILE A 25 15.62 3.86 6.61
C ILE A 25 16.21 3.15 5.38
N LEU A 26 15.42 2.34 4.68
CA LEU A 26 15.87 1.58 3.51
C LEU A 26 16.28 2.50 2.35
N THR A 27 15.62 3.64 2.21
CA THR A 27 15.87 4.60 1.12
C THR A 27 16.91 5.67 1.49
N HIS A 28 17.27 5.77 2.76
CA HIS A 28 18.23 6.77 3.22
C HIS A 28 19.65 6.49 2.65
N PRO A 29 20.41 7.51 2.19
CA PRO A 29 21.75 7.33 1.62
C PRO A 29 22.78 6.71 2.59
N ARG A 30 22.64 7.00 3.89
CA ARG A 30 23.43 6.37 4.97
C ARG A 30 22.87 5.03 5.47
N GLY A 31 21.73 4.60 4.94
CA GLY A 31 21.13 3.29 5.21
C GLY A 31 21.48 2.32 4.09
N PHE A 32 20.47 1.74 3.46
CA PHE A 32 20.67 0.85 2.30
C PHE A 32 20.76 1.59 0.97
N GLY A 33 20.39 2.88 0.92
CA GLY A 33 20.44 3.70 -0.30
C GLY A 33 19.56 3.15 -1.44
N LEU A 34 18.49 2.40 -1.13
CA LEU A 34 17.62 1.81 -2.14
C LEU A 34 16.76 2.90 -2.80
N GLY A 35 16.69 2.90 -4.13
CA GLY A 35 15.78 3.80 -4.84
C GLY A 35 14.32 3.53 -4.46
N GLN A 36 13.54 4.57 -4.16
CA GLN A 36 12.17 4.43 -3.66
C GLN A 36 11.26 3.61 -4.61
N ARG A 37 11.46 3.74 -5.92
CA ARG A 37 10.71 3.01 -6.95
C ARG A 37 10.92 1.49 -6.94
N HIS A 38 11.92 1.01 -6.20
CA HIS A 38 12.17 -0.41 -5.98
C HIS A 38 11.41 -0.98 -4.79
N ILE A 39 10.64 -0.15 -4.07
CA ILE A 39 9.82 -0.55 -2.94
C ILE A 39 8.36 -0.58 -3.36
N THR A 40 7.66 -1.67 -3.05
CA THR A 40 6.21 -1.78 -3.26
C THR A 40 5.49 -2.16 -1.97
N ILE A 41 4.46 -1.40 -1.59
CA ILE A 41 3.57 -1.72 -0.48
C ILE A 41 2.33 -2.45 -1.01
N SER A 42 2.04 -3.65 -0.49
CA SER A 42 0.79 -4.35 -0.78
C SER A 42 -0.21 -4.12 0.34
N THR A 43 -1.48 -3.88 0.01
CA THR A 43 -2.55 -3.69 1.01
C THR A 43 -3.83 -4.41 0.58
N ILE A 44 -4.63 -4.86 1.56
CA ILE A 44 -5.99 -5.38 1.32
C ILE A 44 -7.01 -4.29 0.93
N GLY A 45 -6.60 -3.02 0.89
CA GLY A 45 -7.47 -1.90 0.50
C GLY A 45 -8.04 -1.13 1.70
N ILE A 46 -7.16 -0.70 2.61
CA ILE A 46 -7.51 0.27 3.66
C ILE A 46 -7.44 1.68 3.04
N VAL A 47 -8.59 2.24 2.64
CA VAL A 47 -8.67 3.52 1.91
C VAL A 47 -7.98 4.66 2.67
N SER A 48 -8.23 4.78 3.97
CA SER A 48 -7.59 5.82 4.80
C SER A 48 -6.06 5.68 4.85
N GLY A 49 -5.55 4.45 4.82
CA GLY A 49 -4.11 4.17 4.78
C GLY A 49 -3.49 4.52 3.43
N ILE A 50 -4.20 4.24 2.33
CA ILE A 50 -3.78 4.60 0.97
C ILE A 50 -3.70 6.12 0.81
N GLU A 51 -4.72 6.86 1.25
CA GLU A 51 -4.72 8.32 1.20
C GLU A 51 -3.61 8.92 2.08
N LYS A 52 -3.43 8.40 3.30
CA LYS A 52 -2.31 8.81 4.18
C LYS A 52 -0.96 8.56 3.50
N LEU A 53 -0.79 7.41 2.84
CA LEU A 53 0.45 7.10 2.09
C LEU A 53 0.67 8.05 0.91
N ALA A 54 -0.39 8.42 0.20
CA ALA A 54 -0.30 9.38 -0.90
C ALA A 54 0.24 10.74 -0.42
N ASP A 55 -0.11 11.15 0.79
CA ASP A 55 0.31 12.42 1.39
C ASP A 55 1.78 12.41 1.91
N GLU A 56 2.41 11.23 2.04
CA GLU A 56 3.85 11.14 2.37
C GLU A 56 4.76 11.59 1.21
N ASN A 57 4.21 11.76 0.00
CA ASN A 57 4.93 12.18 -1.20
C ASN A 57 6.16 11.29 -1.52
N LEU A 58 6.03 9.98 -1.25
CA LEU A 58 7.04 8.96 -1.54
C LEU A 58 6.80 8.36 -2.94
N GLN A 59 7.86 8.08 -3.67
CA GLN A 59 7.82 7.46 -5.00
C GLN A 59 7.87 5.92 -4.91
N ILE A 60 7.06 5.35 -4.03
CA ILE A 60 6.98 3.89 -3.84
C ILE A 60 5.78 3.31 -4.60
N GLY A 61 5.88 2.04 -5.00
CA GLY A 61 4.77 1.32 -5.62
C GLY A 61 3.67 0.99 -4.63
N LEU A 62 2.43 1.01 -5.10
CA LEU A 62 1.25 0.54 -4.37
C LEU A 62 0.65 -0.65 -5.12
N ALA A 63 0.46 -1.76 -4.42
CA ALA A 63 -0.26 -2.94 -4.90
C ALA A 63 -1.54 -3.14 -4.06
N ILE A 64 -2.67 -3.35 -4.74
CA ILE A 64 -3.96 -3.53 -4.09
C ILE A 64 -4.42 -4.98 -4.28
N SER A 65 -4.57 -5.69 -3.17
CA SER A 65 -5.05 -7.07 -3.12
C SER A 65 -6.58 -7.12 -3.19
N LEU A 66 -7.14 -6.91 -4.38
CA LEU A 66 -8.60 -6.77 -4.56
C LEU A 66 -9.36 -8.10 -4.47
N HIS A 67 -8.81 -9.17 -5.06
CA HIS A 67 -9.32 -10.56 -5.07
C HIS A 67 -10.72 -10.81 -5.66
N ALA A 68 -11.56 -9.80 -5.87
CA ALA A 68 -12.87 -9.94 -6.53
C ALA A 68 -13.37 -8.60 -7.11
N PRO A 69 -14.15 -8.63 -8.21
CA PRO A 69 -14.71 -7.44 -8.82
C PRO A 69 -15.99 -6.92 -8.14
N THR A 70 -16.63 -7.70 -7.25
CA THR A 70 -17.87 -7.31 -6.57
C THR A 70 -17.73 -7.34 -5.06
N ASN A 71 -18.45 -6.45 -4.37
CA ASN A 71 -18.42 -6.32 -2.93
C ASN A 71 -18.83 -7.61 -2.21
N ASP A 72 -19.86 -8.30 -2.68
CA ASP A 72 -20.34 -9.55 -2.06
C ASP A 72 -19.33 -10.68 -2.17
N LEU A 73 -18.68 -10.82 -3.34
CA LEU A 73 -17.66 -11.84 -3.52
C LEU A 73 -16.40 -11.51 -2.72
N ARG A 74 -16.00 -10.23 -2.67
CA ARG A 74 -14.85 -9.78 -1.88
C ARG A 74 -15.04 -10.06 -0.39
N LYS A 75 -16.22 -9.77 0.17
CA LYS A 75 -16.54 -10.08 1.57
C LYS A 75 -16.44 -11.58 1.90
N LYS A 76 -16.77 -12.45 0.94
CA LYS A 76 -16.64 -13.91 1.10
C LYS A 76 -15.19 -14.38 1.01
N LEU A 77 -14.40 -13.84 0.08
CA LEU A 77 -13.02 -14.26 -0.16
C LEU A 77 -12.01 -13.63 0.81
N VAL A 78 -12.30 -12.42 1.28
CA VAL A 78 -11.48 -11.66 2.23
C VAL A 78 -12.38 -11.35 3.43
N PRO A 79 -12.55 -12.26 4.40
CA PRO A 79 -13.46 -12.06 5.54
C PRO A 79 -13.03 -10.89 6.43
N THR A 80 -11.74 -10.58 6.44
CA THR A 80 -11.14 -9.39 7.07
C THR A 80 -11.26 -8.14 6.19
N ALA A 81 -12.11 -8.16 5.16
CA ALA A 81 -12.33 -7.03 4.29
C ALA A 81 -12.70 -5.81 5.12
N THR A 82 -11.96 -4.74 4.85
CA THR A 82 -12.26 -3.39 5.31
C THR A 82 -13.70 -3.02 4.96
N PRO A 83 -14.33 -2.08 5.68
CA PRO A 83 -15.68 -1.60 5.35
C PRO A 83 -15.75 -0.96 3.96
N ASN A 84 -14.61 -0.73 3.31
CA ASN A 84 -14.50 -0.09 2.02
C ASN A 84 -15.01 -0.96 0.88
N SER A 85 -15.76 -0.33 -0.02
CA SER A 85 -16.23 -0.97 -1.24
C SER A 85 -15.11 -1.11 -2.27
N VAL A 86 -15.29 -2.01 -3.24
CA VAL A 86 -14.38 -2.18 -4.38
C VAL A 86 -14.17 -0.85 -5.12
N GLU A 87 -15.25 -0.08 -5.30
CA GLU A 87 -15.24 1.21 -5.96
C GLU A 87 -14.39 2.24 -5.20
N GLU A 88 -14.58 2.36 -3.88
CA GLU A 88 -13.78 3.25 -3.03
C GLU A 88 -12.29 2.88 -3.05
N ILE A 89 -11.98 1.59 -3.05
CA ILE A 89 -10.60 1.11 -3.10
C ILE A 89 -9.95 1.49 -4.44
N ILE A 90 -10.65 1.26 -5.56
CA ILE A 90 -10.16 1.63 -6.89
C ILE A 90 -9.96 3.14 -6.99
N GLU A 91 -10.91 3.93 -6.49
CA GLU A 91 -10.81 5.39 -6.46
C GLU A 91 -9.59 5.86 -5.65
N SER A 92 -9.36 5.31 -4.46
CA SER A 92 -8.18 5.64 -3.65
C SER A 92 -6.86 5.29 -4.36
N GLY A 93 -6.83 4.17 -5.10
CA GLY A 93 -5.67 3.80 -5.92
C GLY A 93 -5.43 4.78 -7.07
N HIS A 94 -6.50 5.27 -7.71
CA HIS A 94 -6.40 6.33 -8.72
C HIS A 94 -5.91 7.65 -8.12
N ASN A 95 -6.39 8.03 -6.94
CA ASN A 95 -5.96 9.24 -6.24
C ASN A 95 -4.49 9.16 -5.85
N TYR A 96 -4.05 8.02 -5.31
CA TYR A 96 -2.64 7.74 -5.03
C TYR A 96 -1.79 7.96 -6.28
N PHE A 97 -2.14 7.30 -7.39
CA PHE A 97 -1.41 7.43 -8.65
C PHE A 97 -1.33 8.87 -9.16
N LYS A 98 -2.40 9.66 -9.04
CA LYS A 98 -2.40 11.07 -9.44
C LYS A 98 -1.48 11.93 -8.57
N LYS A 99 -1.41 11.65 -7.26
CA LYS A 99 -0.59 12.41 -6.30
C LYS A 99 0.90 12.07 -6.41
N THR A 100 1.25 10.81 -6.67
CA THR A 100 2.63 10.30 -6.55
C THR A 100 3.32 10.02 -7.89
N ARG A 101 2.77 10.52 -9.01
CA ARG A 101 3.31 10.30 -10.35
C ARG A 101 4.72 10.87 -10.54
#